data_AF-A0A749F9F0-F1
#
_entry.id   AF-A0A749F9F0-F1
#
_cell.length_a   1.000
_cell.length_b   1.000
_cell.length_c   1.000
_cell.angle_alpha   90.00
_cell.angle_beta   90.00
_cell.angle_gamma   90.00
#
_symmetry.space_group_name_H-M   'P 1'
#
loop_
_entity.id
_entity.type
_entity.pdbx_description
1 polymer ?
#
loop_
_entity_poly.entity_id
_entity_poly.type
_entity_poly.pdbx_seq_one_letter_code
_entity_poly.pdbx_strand_id
1 'polypeptide(L)'
;MRIKHSNMMNMNMNMNMMKEAIDVLINSEKHILIIGETGTGKSTLLAELLINDTDVKYFDFCDIYKRHEHLPLLKHHYLCDENFDYFDFLSAPEKTLVLNSVAIGNNLRESKVVQFIVRFIKTARKRGKRLIVVTTPSDGGVQIQNLFDTVISLTRSHDEIGCTVIIPVPELIKYE
;
A
#
# COMPACT_ATOMS: atom_id res chain seq x y z
N MET A 1 22.10 6.95 -33.37
CA MET A 1 22.67 6.49 -32.09
C MET A 1 22.05 7.14 -30.82
N ARG A 2 21.03 8.03 -30.92
CA ARG A 2 20.38 8.68 -29.76
C ARG A 2 19.38 7.80 -28.99
N ILE A 3 18.78 6.80 -29.65
CA ILE A 3 17.73 5.94 -29.07
C ILE A 3 18.30 5.01 -27.98
N LYS A 4 19.46 4.37 -28.24
CA LYS A 4 20.12 3.50 -27.24
C LYS A 4 20.54 4.24 -25.97
N HIS A 5 21.01 5.47 -26.09
CA HIS A 5 21.46 6.25 -24.94
C HIS A 5 20.29 6.73 -24.07
N SER A 6 19.17 7.12 -24.69
CA SER A 6 17.94 7.50 -23.98
C SER A 6 17.33 6.32 -23.23
N ASN A 7 17.28 5.13 -23.85
CA ASN A 7 16.79 3.92 -23.18
C ASN A 7 17.68 3.51 -22.00
N MET A 8 19.01 3.66 -22.13
CA MET A 8 19.94 3.35 -21.04
C MET A 8 19.82 4.34 -19.86
N MET A 9 19.58 5.64 -20.13
CA MET A 9 19.29 6.62 -19.07
C MET A 9 17.98 6.31 -18.36
N ASN A 10 16.91 5.98 -19.09
CA ASN A 10 15.62 5.63 -18.52
C ASN A 10 15.71 4.37 -17.63
N MET A 11 16.40 3.32 -18.09
CA MET A 11 16.63 2.10 -17.29
C MET A 11 17.39 2.39 -16.00
N ASN A 12 18.45 3.21 -16.04
CA ASN A 12 19.23 3.56 -14.86
C ASN A 12 18.43 4.40 -13.85
N MET A 13 17.63 5.38 -14.33
CA MET A 13 16.75 6.14 -13.45
C MET A 13 15.71 5.24 -12.78
N ASN A 14 15.13 4.31 -13.55
CA ASN A 14 14.12 3.39 -13.03
C ASN A 14 14.68 2.41 -11.99
N MET A 15 15.89 1.88 -12.22
CA MET A 15 16.61 1.09 -11.20
C MET A 15 16.87 1.88 -9.92
N ASN A 16 17.28 3.15 -10.04
CA ASN A 16 17.51 4.01 -8.87
C ASN A 16 16.22 4.28 -8.09
N MET A 17 15.11 4.55 -8.78
CA MET A 17 13.80 4.79 -8.14
C MET A 17 13.23 3.52 -7.49
N MET A 18 13.44 2.34 -8.09
CA MET A 18 13.05 1.07 -7.47
C MET A 18 13.87 0.79 -6.20
N LYS A 19 15.18 1.08 -6.24
CA LYS A 19 16.04 0.97 -5.06
C LYS A 19 15.61 1.92 -3.95
N GLU A 20 15.24 3.16 -4.30
CA GLU A 20 14.70 4.13 -3.34
C GLU A 20 13.39 3.63 -2.70
N ALA A 21 12.48 3.07 -3.50
CA ALA A 21 11.23 2.50 -2.99
C ALA A 21 11.49 1.34 -2.02
N ILE A 22 12.41 0.43 -2.36
CA ILE A 22 12.81 -0.68 -1.47
C ILE A 22 13.44 -0.15 -0.19
N ASP A 23 14.34 0.83 -0.28
CA ASP A 23 14.99 1.44 0.88
C ASP A 23 13.99 2.10 1.82
N VAL A 24 13.05 2.88 1.29
CA VAL A 24 11.96 3.47 2.08
C VAL A 24 11.05 2.39 2.67
N LEU A 25 10.77 1.33 1.91
CA LEU A 25 9.93 0.24 2.38
C LEU A 25 10.59 -0.55 3.53
N ILE A 26 11.90 -0.80 3.50
CA ILE A 26 12.58 -1.61 4.52
C ILE A 26 13.07 -0.76 5.70
N ASN A 27 13.69 0.38 5.42
CA ASN A 27 14.50 1.12 6.40
C ASN A 27 13.78 2.31 7.04
N SER A 28 12.52 2.57 6.71
CA SER A 28 11.76 3.69 7.29
C SER A 28 10.62 3.25 8.20
N GLU A 29 10.30 4.06 9.20
CA GLU A 29 9.12 3.89 10.06
C GLU A 29 7.86 4.58 9.49
N LYS A 30 7.96 5.10 8.26
CA LYS A 30 6.88 5.86 7.61
C LYS A 30 5.66 4.98 7.37
N HIS A 31 4.48 5.57 7.49
CA HIS A 31 3.26 4.99 6.95
C HIS A 31 3.29 5.12 5.42
N ILE A 32 3.15 4.01 4.71
CA ILE A 32 3.30 3.95 3.26
C ILE A 32 2.01 3.53 2.57
N LEU A 33 1.66 4.24 1.51
CA LEU A 33 0.69 3.79 0.53
C LEU A 33 1.42 3.28 -0.71
N ILE A 34 1.15 2.05 -1.13
CA ILE A 34 1.62 1.51 -2.40
C ILE A 34 0.43 1.50 -3.35
N ILE A 35 0.54 2.24 -4.45
CA ILE A 35 -0.52 2.40 -5.44
C ILE A 35 -0.02 1.96 -6.82
N GLY A 36 -0.88 1.30 -7.58
CA GLY A 36 -0.58 0.93 -8.96
C GLY A 36 -1.61 -0.03 -9.51
N GLU A 37 -1.70 -0.12 -10.84
CA GLU A 37 -2.63 -1.05 -11.49
C GLU A 37 -2.30 -2.53 -11.21
N THR A 38 -3.23 -3.41 -11.51
CA THR A 38 -2.96 -4.85 -11.44
C THR A 38 -1.81 -5.22 -12.38
N GLY A 39 -0.86 -6.02 -11.89
CA GLY A 39 0.31 -6.43 -12.68
C GLY A 39 1.46 -5.42 -12.75
N THR A 40 1.46 -4.35 -11.94
CA THR A 40 2.59 -3.40 -11.82
C THR A 40 3.70 -3.86 -10.86
N GLY A 41 3.56 -5.01 -10.21
CA GLY A 41 4.61 -5.57 -9.34
C GLY A 41 4.52 -5.19 -7.85
N LYS A 42 3.39 -4.64 -7.38
CA LYS A 42 3.19 -4.29 -5.94
C LYS A 42 3.51 -5.44 -4.98
N SER A 43 3.04 -6.66 -5.26
CA SER A 43 3.32 -7.84 -4.44
C SER A 43 4.79 -8.28 -4.51
N THR A 44 5.46 -8.06 -5.65
CA THR A 44 6.90 -8.30 -5.79
C THR A 44 7.70 -7.31 -4.92
N LEU A 45 7.31 -6.04 -4.92
CA LEU A 45 7.90 -5.03 -4.03
C LEU A 45 7.68 -5.38 -2.55
N LEU A 46 6.48 -5.86 -2.18
CA LEU A 46 6.22 -6.32 -0.80
C LEU A 46 7.05 -7.55 -0.41
N ALA A 47 7.37 -8.45 -1.35
CA ALA A 47 8.21 -9.60 -1.05
C ALA A 47 9.60 -9.18 -0.53
N GLU A 48 10.17 -8.09 -1.07
CA GLU A 48 11.42 -7.52 -0.57
C GLU A 48 11.30 -7.11 0.91
N LEU A 49 10.18 -6.52 1.33
CA LEU A 49 9.93 -6.21 2.75
C LEU A 49 9.87 -7.48 3.59
N LEU A 50 9.05 -8.45 3.19
CA LEU A 50 8.78 -9.66 3.98
C LEU A 50 10.00 -10.57 4.13
N ILE A 51 10.97 -10.48 3.21
CA ILE A 51 12.25 -11.18 3.31
C ILE A 51 13.17 -10.52 4.36
N ASN A 52 13.07 -9.20 4.51
CA ASN A 52 14.02 -8.40 5.32
C ASN A 52 13.47 -8.02 6.71
N ASP A 53 12.16 -8.05 6.93
CA ASP A 53 11.51 -7.69 8.19
C ASP A 53 10.64 -8.85 8.71
N THR A 54 10.97 -9.30 9.92
CA THR A 54 10.26 -10.41 10.59
C THR A 54 9.16 -9.92 11.54
N ASP A 55 9.09 -8.61 11.81
CA ASP A 55 8.11 -7.97 12.68
C ASP A 55 6.96 -7.35 11.87
N VAL A 56 6.46 -8.14 10.92
CA VAL A 56 5.42 -7.75 9.96
C VAL A 56 4.21 -8.67 10.06
N LYS A 57 3.04 -8.08 10.32
CA LYS A 57 1.76 -8.75 10.08
C LYS A 57 1.29 -8.49 8.65
N TYR A 58 1.35 -9.52 7.81
CA TYR A 58 0.93 -9.44 6.42
C TYR A 58 -0.51 -9.97 6.22
N PHE A 59 -1.43 -9.08 5.88
CA PHE A 59 -2.80 -9.41 5.49
C PHE A 59 -2.92 -9.40 3.96
N ASP A 60 -2.84 -10.58 3.35
CA ASP A 60 -3.09 -10.76 1.93
C ASP A 60 -4.57 -11.11 1.69
N PHE A 61 -5.40 -10.12 1.39
CA PHE A 61 -6.85 -10.36 1.26
C PHE A 61 -7.18 -11.22 0.03
N CYS A 62 -6.34 -11.22 -1.00
CA CYS A 62 -6.50 -12.12 -2.15
C CYS A 62 -6.29 -13.58 -1.72
N ASP A 63 -5.26 -13.87 -0.94
CA ASP A 63 -4.97 -15.22 -0.44
C ASP A 63 -5.94 -15.66 0.67
N ILE A 64 -6.27 -14.77 1.61
CA ILE A 64 -7.27 -15.01 2.65
C ILE A 64 -8.61 -15.39 2.01
N TYR A 65 -9.05 -14.64 0.99
CA TYR A 65 -10.26 -14.96 0.24
C TYR A 65 -10.19 -16.37 -0.37
N LYS A 66 -9.11 -16.72 -1.06
CA LYS A 66 -8.96 -18.05 -1.68
C LYS A 66 -9.06 -19.19 -0.67
N ARG A 67 -8.45 -19.03 0.51
CA ARG A 67 -8.51 -20.03 1.58
C ARG A 67 -9.89 -20.18 2.20
N HIS A 68 -10.74 -19.17 2.06
CA HIS A 68 -12.05 -19.08 2.68
C HIS A 68 -13.17 -18.84 1.68
N GLU A 69 -12.99 -19.20 0.41
CA GLU A 69 -13.93 -18.92 -0.68
C GLU A 69 -15.33 -19.56 -0.47
N HIS A 70 -15.39 -20.59 0.37
CA HIS A 70 -16.60 -21.27 0.78
C HIS A 70 -17.39 -20.51 1.86
N LEU A 71 -16.81 -19.48 2.49
CA LEU A 71 -17.47 -18.67 3.51
C LEU A 71 -18.24 -17.52 2.84
N PRO A 72 -19.58 -17.46 2.97
CA PRO A 72 -20.39 -16.43 2.32
C PRO A 72 -20.13 -15.01 2.83
N LEU A 73 -19.34 -14.85 3.90
CA LEU A 73 -19.01 -13.57 4.52
C LEU A 73 -17.77 -12.91 3.90
N LEU A 74 -16.90 -13.67 3.22
CA LEU A 74 -15.71 -13.17 2.54
C LEU A 74 -15.95 -13.21 1.02
N LYS A 75 -16.84 -12.35 0.52
CA LYS A 75 -17.20 -12.31 -0.91
C LYS A 75 -16.19 -11.56 -1.79
N HIS A 76 -15.29 -10.80 -1.16
CA HIS A 76 -14.36 -9.91 -1.84
C HIS A 76 -12.92 -10.39 -1.62
N HIS A 77 -12.12 -10.37 -2.67
CA HIS A 77 -10.68 -10.66 -2.66
C HIS A 77 -9.84 -9.43 -2.24
N TYR A 78 -10.47 -8.46 -1.59
CA TYR A 78 -9.91 -7.22 -1.09
C TYR A 78 -10.60 -6.84 0.21
N LEU A 79 -9.94 -6.04 1.05
CA LEU A 79 -10.55 -5.39 2.20
C LEU A 79 -11.43 -4.22 1.76
N CYS A 80 -12.66 -4.17 2.22
CA CYS A 80 -13.63 -3.11 1.99
C CYS A 80 -14.53 -2.93 3.22
N ASP A 81 -15.44 -1.95 3.21
CA ASP A 81 -16.27 -1.65 4.37
C ASP A 81 -17.24 -2.79 4.74
N GLU A 82 -17.62 -3.62 3.77
CA GLU A 82 -18.49 -4.77 3.95
C GLU A 82 -17.84 -5.91 4.73
N ASN A 83 -16.51 -6.09 4.59
CA ASN A 83 -15.77 -7.16 5.26
C ASN A 83 -14.81 -6.66 6.35
N PHE A 84 -14.72 -5.34 6.57
CA PHE A 84 -13.81 -4.74 7.53
C PHE A 84 -13.96 -5.30 8.95
N ASP A 85 -15.21 -5.48 9.41
CA ASP A 85 -15.52 -5.88 10.79
C ASP A 85 -15.09 -7.33 11.12
N TYR A 86 -14.67 -8.13 10.13
CA TYR A 86 -14.15 -9.49 10.34
C TYR A 86 -12.67 -9.52 10.76
N PHE A 87 -11.98 -8.39 10.71
CA PHE A 87 -10.55 -8.32 10.98
C PHE A 87 -10.26 -7.45 12.19
N ASP A 88 -9.49 -7.99 13.14
CA ASP A 88 -8.97 -7.23 14.26
C ASP A 88 -7.51 -6.81 13.99
N PHE A 89 -7.36 -5.66 13.32
CA PHE A 89 -6.04 -5.11 13.00
C PHE A 89 -5.31 -4.55 14.21
N LEU A 90 -6.00 -4.19 15.28
CA LEU A 90 -5.38 -3.49 16.41
C LEU A 90 -4.69 -4.45 17.39
N SER A 91 -5.13 -5.72 17.44
CA SER A 91 -4.54 -6.75 18.31
C SER A 91 -3.26 -7.39 17.78
N ALA A 92 -2.93 -7.20 16.49
CA ALA A 92 -1.69 -7.70 15.91
C ALA A 92 -0.47 -7.22 16.73
N PRO A 93 0.35 -8.11 17.32
CA PRO A 93 1.50 -7.71 18.13
C PRO A 93 2.61 -7.05 17.31
N GLU A 94 2.66 -7.33 16.01
CA GLU A 94 3.73 -6.91 15.12
C GLU A 94 3.81 -5.39 14.96
N LYS A 95 5.03 -4.88 14.79
CA LYS A 95 5.31 -3.45 14.59
C LYS A 95 4.70 -2.94 13.30
N THR A 96 4.87 -3.69 12.21
CA THR A 96 4.41 -3.28 10.87
C THR A 96 3.17 -4.06 10.49
N LEU A 97 2.08 -3.35 10.16
CA LEU A 97 0.93 -3.94 9.51
C LEU A 97 0.97 -3.66 8.01
N VAL A 98 0.77 -4.71 7.21
CA VAL A 98 0.61 -4.60 5.76
C VAL A 98 -0.78 -5.08 5.39
N LEU A 99 -1.56 -4.21 4.75
CA LEU A 99 -2.89 -4.50 4.21
C LEU A 99 -2.78 -4.59 2.68
N ASN A 100 -2.69 -5.80 2.15
CA ASN A 100 -2.54 -6.04 0.71
C ASN A 100 -3.89 -6.33 0.03
N SER A 101 -4.24 -5.49 -0.96
CA SER A 101 -5.53 -5.48 -1.66
C SER A 101 -6.63 -4.80 -0.84
N VAL A 102 -6.61 -3.45 -0.82
CA VAL A 102 -7.59 -2.61 -0.10
C VAL A 102 -8.41 -1.78 -1.07
N ALA A 103 -9.73 -1.76 -0.88
CA ALA A 103 -10.69 -0.94 -1.60
C ALA A 103 -11.45 0.00 -0.66
N ILE A 104 -11.44 1.28 -1.00
CA ILE A 104 -11.92 2.40 -0.18
C ILE A 104 -13.26 2.96 -0.71
N GLY A 105 -13.60 2.63 -1.95
CA GLY A 105 -14.81 3.14 -2.60
C GLY A 105 -14.79 4.66 -2.78
N ASN A 106 -15.95 5.24 -3.07
CA ASN A 106 -16.07 6.66 -3.43
C ASN A 106 -16.43 7.58 -2.25
N ASN A 107 -16.96 7.05 -1.14
CA ASN A 107 -17.38 7.85 0.01
C ASN A 107 -16.37 7.76 1.17
N LEU A 108 -15.30 8.57 1.08
CA LEU A 108 -14.21 8.57 2.05
C LEU A 108 -14.64 8.87 3.49
N ARG A 109 -15.72 9.66 3.68
CA ARG A 109 -16.17 10.09 5.01
C ARG A 109 -16.85 8.96 5.78
N GLU A 110 -17.62 8.15 5.08
CA GLU A 110 -18.35 7.02 5.66
C GLU A 110 -17.56 5.72 5.63
N SER A 111 -16.42 5.69 4.91
CA SER A 111 -15.62 4.48 4.80
C SER A 111 -15.01 4.08 6.14
N LYS A 112 -15.37 2.88 6.61
CA LYS A 112 -14.81 2.24 7.80
C LYS A 112 -13.31 2.01 7.61
N VAL A 113 -12.90 1.57 6.42
CA VAL A 113 -11.49 1.37 6.07
C VAL A 113 -10.71 2.69 6.20
N VAL A 114 -11.22 3.80 5.65
CA VAL A 114 -10.57 5.11 5.76
C VAL A 114 -10.52 5.60 7.20
N GLN A 115 -11.64 5.49 7.92
CA GLN A 115 -11.70 5.88 9.34
C GLN A 115 -10.69 5.08 10.17
N PHE A 116 -10.52 3.78 9.88
CA PHE A 116 -9.48 2.95 10.46
C PHE A 116 -8.09 3.46 10.10
N ILE A 117 -7.76 3.67 8.82
CA ILE A 117 -6.44 4.15 8.38
C ILE A 117 -6.09 5.45 9.12
N VAL A 118 -7.01 6.42 9.15
CA VAL A 118 -6.83 7.70 9.85
C VAL A 118 -6.57 7.49 11.35
N ARG A 119 -7.39 6.69 12.02
CA ARG A 119 -7.24 6.41 13.46
C ARG A 119 -5.96 5.63 13.76
N PHE A 120 -5.62 4.65 12.93
CA PHE A 120 -4.41 3.85 13.06
C PHE A 120 -3.19 4.73 12.92
N ILE A 121 -3.04 5.50 11.83
CA ILE A 121 -1.89 6.40 11.64
C ILE A 121 -1.74 7.38 12.82
N LYS A 122 -2.84 7.98 13.29
CA LYS A 122 -2.81 8.88 14.46
C LYS A 122 -2.33 8.20 15.75
N THR A 123 -2.68 6.94 15.97
CA THR A 123 -2.35 6.18 17.19
C THR A 123 -1.00 5.47 17.10
N ALA A 124 -0.66 4.97 15.92
CA ALA A 124 0.55 4.21 15.61
C ALA A 124 1.81 5.05 15.78
N ARG A 125 1.76 6.35 15.42
CA ARG A 125 2.82 7.33 15.72
C ARG A 125 3.20 7.40 17.21
N LYS A 126 2.26 7.11 18.13
CA LYS A 126 2.54 7.10 19.58
C LYS A 126 3.06 5.76 20.10
N ARG A 127 2.88 4.68 19.32
CA ARG A 127 3.17 3.30 19.73
C ARG A 127 4.30 2.65 18.92
N GLY A 128 4.98 3.43 18.06
CA GLY A 128 6.02 2.92 17.17
C GLY A 128 5.52 1.93 16.12
N LYS A 129 4.20 1.90 15.86
CA LYS A 129 3.62 1.01 14.84
C LYS A 129 3.65 1.67 13.47
N ARG A 130 3.71 0.83 12.44
CA ARG A 130 3.77 1.23 11.04
C ARG A 130 2.62 0.60 10.27
N LEU A 131 2.12 1.32 9.26
CA LEU A 131 1.05 0.85 8.38
C LEU A 131 1.49 0.96 6.93
N ILE A 132 1.30 -0.11 6.17
CA ILE A 132 1.48 -0.16 4.73
C ILE A 132 0.15 -0.60 4.12
N VAL A 133 -0.39 0.22 3.23
CA VAL A 133 -1.62 -0.09 2.50
C VAL A 133 -1.30 -0.28 1.03
N VAL A 134 -1.84 -1.32 0.42
CA VAL A 134 -1.65 -1.60 -1.02
C VAL A 134 -3.00 -1.61 -1.71
N THR A 135 -3.13 -0.78 -2.74
CA THR A 135 -4.39 -0.54 -3.46
C THR A 135 -4.14 -0.22 -4.93
N THR A 136 -5.21 -0.17 -5.71
CA THR A 136 -5.18 0.34 -7.09
C THR A 136 -5.65 1.80 -7.12
N PRO A 137 -5.33 2.56 -8.19
CA PRO A 137 -5.91 3.88 -8.40
C PRO A 137 -7.44 3.87 -8.42
N SER A 138 -8.04 2.87 -9.08
CA SER A 138 -9.49 2.73 -9.20
C SER A 138 -10.19 2.39 -7.89
N ASP A 139 -9.50 1.78 -6.95
CA ASP A 139 -10.06 1.33 -5.66
C ASP A 139 -10.01 2.42 -4.57
N GLY A 140 -9.73 3.66 -4.94
CA GLY A 140 -9.72 4.79 -3.99
C GLY A 140 -8.31 5.19 -3.53
N GLY A 141 -7.26 4.61 -4.09
CA GLY A 141 -5.88 4.90 -3.69
C GLY A 141 -5.45 6.34 -3.92
N VAL A 142 -5.94 7.00 -4.98
CA VAL A 142 -5.58 8.40 -5.29
C VAL A 142 -6.09 9.36 -4.21
N GLN A 143 -7.27 9.07 -3.68
CA GLN A 143 -8.02 9.90 -2.76
C GLN A 143 -7.42 9.92 -1.35
N ILE A 144 -6.66 8.89 -0.98
CA ILE A 144 -6.07 8.73 0.36
C ILE A 144 -4.57 9.00 0.43
N GLN A 145 -3.93 9.40 -0.68
CA GLN A 145 -2.49 9.65 -0.72
C GLN A 145 -2.01 10.58 0.41
N ASN A 146 -2.76 11.65 0.66
CA ASN A 146 -2.44 12.67 1.66
C ASN A 146 -2.53 12.18 3.11
N LEU A 147 -3.03 10.96 3.36
CA LEU A 147 -3.04 10.35 4.69
C LEU A 147 -1.70 9.74 5.08
N PHE A 148 -0.83 9.44 4.11
CA PHE A 148 0.40 8.68 4.30
C PHE A 148 1.62 9.60 4.26
N ASP A 149 2.67 9.19 4.98
CA ASP A 149 3.94 9.95 4.99
C ASP A 149 4.69 9.78 3.66
N THR A 150 4.43 8.70 2.93
CA THR A 150 5.02 8.42 1.62
C THR A 150 4.08 7.56 0.78
N VAL A 151 4.04 7.84 -0.53
CA VAL A 151 3.33 7.06 -1.53
C VAL A 151 4.35 6.47 -2.49
N ILE A 152 4.32 5.15 -2.69
CA ILE A 152 5.09 4.46 -3.72
C ILE A 152 4.12 4.16 -4.87
N SER A 153 4.30 4.84 -6.00
CA SER A 153 3.50 4.66 -7.20
C SER A 153 4.21 3.74 -8.18
N LEU A 154 3.56 2.64 -8.55
CA LEU A 154 4.03 1.71 -9.56
C LEU A 154 3.15 1.83 -10.81
N THR A 155 3.78 2.13 -11.94
CA THR A 155 3.13 2.20 -13.25
C THR A 155 3.71 1.13 -14.17
N ARG A 156 2.96 0.74 -15.20
CA ARG A 156 3.46 -0.14 -16.25
C ARG A 156 3.22 0.52 -17.60
N SER A 157 4.30 0.70 -18.35
CA SER A 157 4.26 1.18 -19.73
C SER A 157 4.93 0.13 -20.60
N HIS A 158 4.15 -0.53 -21.46
CA HIS A 158 4.60 -1.67 -22.25
C HIS A 158 5.26 -2.76 -21.35
N ASP A 159 6.59 -2.92 -21.45
CA ASP A 159 7.40 -3.89 -20.71
C ASP A 159 8.25 -3.26 -19.59
N GLU A 160 8.11 -1.94 -19.36
CA GLU A 160 8.82 -1.24 -18.30
C GLU A 160 7.88 -0.97 -17.12
N ILE A 161 8.34 -1.36 -15.92
CA ILE A 161 7.68 -1.03 -14.65
C ILE A 161 8.29 0.28 -14.16
N GLY A 162 7.53 1.37 -14.18
CA GLY A 162 7.95 2.62 -13.56
C GLY A 162 7.68 2.60 -12.06
N CYS A 163 8.62 3.12 -11.27
CA CYS A 163 8.46 3.33 -9.84
C CYS A 163 8.70 4.80 -9.50
N THR A 164 7.89 5.37 -8.62
CA THR A 164 8.09 6.74 -8.12
C THR A 164 7.75 6.81 -6.65
N VAL A 165 8.65 7.38 -5.86
CA VAL A 165 8.42 7.67 -4.44
C VAL A 165 7.97 9.12 -4.33
N ILE A 166 6.81 9.34 -3.72
CA ILE A 166 6.15 10.63 -3.59
C ILE A 166 6.00 10.93 -2.11
N ILE A 167 6.37 12.13 -1.68
CA ILE A 167 6.08 12.64 -0.33
C ILE A 167 4.86 13.55 -0.47
N PRO A 168 3.66 13.11 -0.05
CA PRO A 168 2.45 13.91 -0.18
C PRO A 168 2.55 15.20 0.63
N VAL A 169 1.98 16.28 0.10
CA VAL A 169 1.78 17.49 0.90
C VAL A 169 0.58 17.22 1.81
N PRO A 170 0.72 17.31 3.14
CA PRO A 170 -0.40 17.06 4.04
C PRO A 170 -1.50 18.10 3.77
N GLU A 171 -2.61 17.66 3.20
CA GLU A 171 -3.84 18.45 3.26
C GLU A 171 -4.40 18.34 4.68
N LEU A 172 -4.82 19.46 5.26
CA LEU A 172 -5.61 19.50 6.48
C LEU A 172 -6.99 18.90 6.21
N ILE A 173 -7.05 17.60 5.94
CA ILE A 173 -8.32 16.91 5.79
C ILE A 173 -8.87 16.74 7.20
N LYS A 174 -9.86 17.58 7.53
CA LYS A 174 -10.68 17.47 8.74
C LYS A 174 -11.55 16.22 8.63
N TYR A 175 -10.96 15.06 8.91
CA TYR A 175 -11.71 13.90 9.36
C TYR A 175 -12.03 14.15 10.85
N GLU A 176 -13.02 15.02 11.09
CA GLU A 176 -13.69 15.20 12.39
C GLU A 176 -14.72 14.09 12.60
#